data_AF-A0A848YDH0-F1
#
_entry.id   AF-A0A848YDH0-F1
#
_cell.length_a   1.000
_cell.length_b   1.000
_cell.length_c   1.000
_cell.angle_alpha   90.00
_cell.angle_beta   90.00
_cell.angle_gamma   90.00
#
_symmetry.space_group_name_H-M   'P 1'
#
loop_
_entity.id
_entity.type
_entity.pdbx_description
1 polymer ?
#
loop_
_entity_poly.entity_id
_entity_poly.type
_entity_poly.pdbx_seq_one_letter_code
_entity_poly.pdbx_strand_id
1 'polypeptide(L)' 'EGEDPQWLYSVRFKATELWGDGANRNDHVHVDCWEPYLERV' A
#
# COMPACT_ATOMS: atom_id res chain seq x y z
N GLU A 1 -15.92 -6.03 22.97
CA GLU A 1 -14.63 -5.97 22.26
C GLU A 1 -14.35 -4.54 21.87
N GLY A 2 -13.09 -4.11 21.99
CA GLY A 2 -12.66 -2.73 21.71
C GLY A 2 -12.31 -2.52 20.24
N GLU A 3 -11.77 -1.34 19.92
CA GLU A 3 -11.47 -0.87 18.55
C GLU A 3 -10.24 -1.54 17.90
N ASP A 4 -9.47 -2.36 18.65
CA ASP A 4 -8.22 -3.02 18.21
C ASP A 4 -7.24 -2.08 17.48
N PRO A 5 -6.68 -1.06 18.16
CA PRO A 5 -5.79 -0.11 17.52
C PRO A 5 -4.48 -0.77 17.08
N GLN A 6 -4.16 -0.63 15.80
CA GLN A 6 -2.93 -1.13 15.17
C GLN A 6 -2.09 0.03 14.64
N TRP A 7 -0.85 -0.23 14.21
CA TRP A 7 -0.06 0.80 13.51
C TRP A 7 -0.55 0.96 12.07
N LEU A 8 -0.63 2.21 11.59
CA LEU A 8 -1.01 2.53 10.21
C LEU A 8 0.20 3.08 9.46
N TYR A 9 0.45 2.56 8.26
CA TYR A 9 1.59 2.93 7.43
C TYR A 9 1.15 3.35 6.04
N SER A 10 1.76 4.40 5.49
CA SER A 10 1.59 4.76 4.08
C SER A 10 2.58 3.98 3.22
N VAL A 11 2.06 3.07 2.38
CA VAL A 11 2.84 2.21 1.49
C VAL A 11 2.75 2.74 0.06
N ARG A 12 3.91 2.88 -0.59
CA ARG A 12 4.03 3.36 -1.97
C ARG A 12 4.15 2.21 -2.95
N PHE A 13 3.25 2.17 -3.92
CA PHE A 13 3.31 1.27 -5.08
C PHE A 13 3.60 2.07 -6.34
N LYS A 14 4.34 1.48 -7.29
CA LYS A 14 4.39 2.04 -8.65
C LYS A 14 3.04 1.80 -9.32
N ALA A 15 2.55 2.77 -10.08
CA ALA A 15 1.29 2.58 -10.82
C ALA A 15 1.36 1.36 -11.75
N THR A 16 2.53 1.05 -12.31
CA THR A 16 2.74 -0.13 -13.16
C THR A 16 2.66 -1.47 -12.43
N GLU A 17 2.91 -1.51 -11.12
CA GLU A 17 2.78 -2.74 -10.33
C GLU A 17 1.30 -3.11 -10.12
N LEU A 18 0.43 -2.10 -10.01
CA LEU A 18 -1.01 -2.29 -9.78
C LEU A 18 -1.79 -2.49 -11.09
N TRP A 19 -1.42 -1.74 -12.14
CA TRP A 19 -2.23 -1.64 -13.36
C TRP A 19 -1.51 -2.11 -14.64
N GLY A 20 -0.26 -2.60 -14.52
CA GLY A 20 0.55 -3.08 -15.64
C GLY A 20 1.18 -1.98 -16.49
N ASP A 21 1.76 -2.37 -17.63
CA ASP A 21 2.56 -1.50 -18.50
C ASP A 21 1.81 -0.32 -19.14
N GLY A 22 0.47 -0.34 -19.11
CA GLY A 22 -0.36 0.77 -19.61
C GLY A 22 -0.38 1.98 -18.68
N ALA A 23 0.06 1.84 -17.43
CA ALA A 23 0.15 2.96 -16.49
C ALA A 23 1.41 3.80 -16.72
N ASN A 24 1.31 5.09 -16.37
CA ASN A 24 2.47 5.98 -16.41
C ASN A 24 3.54 5.53 -15.41
N ARG A 25 4.77 5.37 -15.89
CA ARG A 25 5.93 4.88 -15.11
C ARG A 25 6.37 5.82 -13.99
N ASN A 26 5.99 7.10 -14.07
CA ASN A 26 6.34 8.10 -13.06
C ASN A 26 5.28 8.23 -11.96
N ASP A 27 4.12 7.60 -12.13
CA ASP A 27 3.01 7.71 -11.20
C ASP A 27 3.14 6.69 -10.06
N HIS A 28 2.64 7.09 -8.88
CA HIS A 28 2.70 6.28 -7.66
C HIS A 28 1.36 6.33 -6.94
N VAL A 29 1.00 5.23 -6.30
CA VAL A 29 -0.18 5.13 -5.44
C VAL A 29 0.29 4.94 -4.01
N HIS A 30 -0.21 5.79 -3.11
CA HIS A 30 0.01 5.67 -1.68
C HIS A 30 -1.25 5.11 -1.05
N VAL A 31 -1.11 4.01 -0.30
CA VAL A 31 -2.21 3.34 0.40
C VAL A 31 -1.87 3.24 1.88
N ASP A 32 -2.83 3.56 2.73
CA ASP A 32 -2.69 3.39 4.16
C ASP A 32 -3.06 1.96 4.55
N CYS A 33 -2.10 1.22 5.10
CA CYS A 33 -2.23 -0.18 5.49
C CYS A 33 -1.98 -0.33 6.99
N TRP A 34 -2.84 -1.09 7.66
CA TRP A 34 -2.59 -1.50 9.04
C TRP A 34 -1.43 -2.51 9.09
N GLU A 35 -0.69 -2.54 10.21
CA GLU A 35 0.44 -3.46 10.43
C GLU A 35 0.15 -4.91 10.04
N PRO A 36 -1.02 -5.50 10.38
CA PRO A 36 -1.29 -6.90 10.06
C PRO A 36 -1.44 -7.20 8.55
N TYR A 37 -1.59 -6.17 7.72
CA TYR A 37 -1.67 -6.33 6.25
C TYR A 37 -0.29 -6.42 5.60
N LEU A 38 0.77 -6.18 6.38
CA LEU A 38 2.14 -6.10 5.90
C LEU A 38 2.91 -7.34 6.33
N GLU A 39 3.64 -7.91 5.39
CA GLU A 39 4.65 -8.93 5.66
C GLU A 39 5.98 -8.52 5.05
N ARG A 40 7.07 -9.09 5.58
CA ARG A 40 8.41 -8.81 5.05
C ARG A 40 8.60 -9.56 3.74
N VAL A 41 8.89 -8.79 2.69
CA VAL A 41 9.31 -9.28 1.37
C VAL A 41 10.78 -9.66 1.32
#